data_AF-A0A7V3V1L9-F1
#
_entry.id   AF-A0A7V3V1L9-F1
#
_cell.length_a   1.000
_cell.length_b   1.000
_cell.length_c   1.000
_cell.angle_alpha   90.00
_cell.angle_beta   90.00
_cell.angle_gamma   90.00
#
_symmetry.space_group_name_H-M   'P 1'
#
loop_
_entity.id
_entity.type
_entity.pdbx_description
1 polymer ?
#
loop_
_entity_poly.entity_id
_entity_poly.type
_entity_poly.pdbx_seq_one_letter_code
_entity_poly.pdbx_strand_id
1 'polypeptide(L)' 'MIKDTFAEEKTQKTKDIAEDAIAILVQLQYKKAEATIMVKKALERCPEVESTEELLNQIYKEYRLR' A
#
# COMPACT_ATOMS: atom_id res chain seq x y z
N MET A 1 -25.96 16.19 13.98
CA MET A 1 -25.42 16.08 12.60
C MET A 1 -23.97 16.56 12.59
N ILE A 2 -22.99 15.66 12.77
CA ILE A 2 -21.57 15.82 12.36
C ILE A 2 -21.06 14.37 12.18
N LYS A 3 -21.30 13.77 11.00
CA LYS A 3 -20.32 13.53 9.91
C LYS A 3 -19.42 12.32 10.17
N ASP A 4 -19.94 11.14 9.83
CA ASP A 4 -19.23 9.89 9.53
C ASP A 4 -18.32 9.99 8.28
N THR A 5 -17.78 11.17 7.96
CA THR A 5 -17.00 11.42 6.73
C THR A 5 -15.56 10.88 6.81
N PHE A 6 -14.99 10.77 8.01
CA PHE A 6 -13.57 10.44 8.19
C PHE A 6 -13.19 8.99 7.85
N ALA A 7 -14.15 8.05 7.95
CA ALA A 7 -13.87 6.63 7.67
C ALA A 7 -13.76 6.34 6.17
N GLU A 8 -14.56 7.02 5.35
CA GLU A 8 -14.53 6.90 3.89
C GLU A 8 -13.26 7.52 3.31
N GLU A 9 -12.85 8.68 3.82
CA GLU A 9 -11.61 9.36 3.40
C GLU A 9 -10.36 8.52 3.69
N LYS A 10 -10.29 7.87 4.86
CA LYS A 10 -9.15 7.01 5.21
C LYS A 10 -9.06 5.80 4.28
N THR A 11 -10.20 5.19 3.97
CA THR A 11 -10.26 4.01 3.08
C THR A 11 -9.87 4.35 1.65
N GLN A 12 -10.32 5.49 1.14
CA GLN A 12 -9.94 5.97 -0.18
C GLN A 12 -8.44 6.31 -0.24
N LYS A 13 -7.90 7.00 0.77
CA LYS A 13 -6.47 7.32 0.86
C LYS A 13 -5.59 6.07 0.83
N THR A 14 -5.94 5.03 1.61
CA THR A 14 -5.18 3.78 1.61
C THR A 14 -5.24 3.08 0.25
N LYS A 15 -6.38 3.17 -0.46
CA LYS A 15 -6.51 2.63 -1.81
C LYS A 15 -5.62 3.37 -2.81
N ASP A 16 -5.59 4.69 -2.77
CA ASP A 16 -4.75 5.51 -3.65
C ASP A 16 -3.26 5.19 -3.42
N ILE A 17 -2.84 5.10 -2.15
CA ILE A 17 -1.48 4.67 -1.74
C ILE A 17 -1.14 3.28 -2.30
N ALA A 18 -2.09 2.33 -2.23
CA ALA A 18 -1.89 0.98 -2.73
C ALA A 18 -1.72 0.94 -4.25
N GLU A 19 -2.53 1.70 -4.99
CA GLU A 19 -2.45 1.79 -6.44
C GLU A 19 -1.13 2.43 -6.90
N ASP A 20 -0.69 3.50 -6.24
CA ASP A 20 0.60 4.15 -6.49
C ASP A 20 1.77 3.19 -6.24
N ALA A 21 1.73 2.44 -5.13
CA ALA A 21 2.77 1.47 -4.80
C ALA A 21 2.85 0.35 -5.85
N ILE A 22 1.71 -0.14 -6.33
CA ILE A 22 1.66 -1.13 -7.42
C ILE A 22 2.25 -0.55 -8.69
N ALA A 23 1.91 0.69 -9.05
CA ALA A 23 2.44 1.34 -10.25
C ALA A 23 3.96 1.47 -10.21
N ILE A 24 4.52 1.87 -9.07
CA ILE A 24 5.97 1.96 -8.86
C ILE A 24 6.63 0.58 -8.95
N LEU A 25 6.08 -0.44 -8.29
CA LEU A 25 6.60 -1.81 -8.37
C LEU A 25 6.59 -2.34 -9.82
N VAL A 26 5.54 -2.04 -10.59
CA VAL A 26 5.50 -2.41 -12.01
C VAL A 26 6.58 -1.66 -12.83
N GLN A 27 6.83 -0.39 -12.57
CA GLN A 27 7.94 0.35 -13.19
C GLN A 27 9.31 -0.26 -12.85
N LEU A 28 9.44 -0.81 -11.65
CA LEU A 28 10.60 -1.58 -11.19
C LEU A 28 10.64 -3.02 -11.72
N GLN A 29 9.85 -3.31 -12.78
CA GLN A 29 9.81 -4.59 -13.49
C GLN A 29 9.19 -5.76 -12.71
N TYR A 30 8.49 -5.51 -11.60
CA TYR A 30 7.67 -6.54 -10.96
C TYR A 30 6.41 -6.81 -11.79
N LYS A 31 5.95 -8.06 -11.79
CA LYS A 31 4.66 -8.40 -12.41
C LYS A 31 3.55 -7.73 -11.63
N LYS A 32 2.54 -7.16 -12.30
CA LYS A 32 1.39 -6.52 -11.64
C LYS A 32 0.75 -7.41 -10.56
N ALA A 33 0.56 -8.70 -10.86
CA ALA A 33 0.02 -9.66 -9.90
C ALA A 33 0.90 -9.83 -8.65
N GLU A 34 2.22 -9.84 -8.82
CA GLU A 34 3.18 -9.93 -7.71
C GLU A 34 3.17 -8.64 -6.89
N ALA A 35 3.24 -7.48 -7.54
CA ALA A 35 3.15 -6.17 -6.90
C ALA A 35 1.87 -6.03 -6.04
N THR A 36 0.72 -6.47 -6.57
CA THR A 36 -0.54 -6.48 -5.82
C THR A 36 -0.47 -7.38 -4.59
N ILE A 37 0.16 -8.56 -4.69
CA ILE A 37 0.34 -9.46 -3.55
C ILE A 37 1.26 -8.84 -2.49
N MET A 38 2.36 -8.22 -2.92
CA MET A 38 3.31 -7.54 -2.02
C MET A 38 2.62 -6.40 -1.25
N VAL A 39 1.89 -5.54 -1.96
CA VAL A 39 1.13 -4.44 -1.36
C VAL A 39 0.06 -4.94 -0.42
N LYS A 40 -0.72 -5.96 -0.80
CA LYS A 40 -1.75 -6.53 0.05
C LYS A 40 -1.17 -7.06 1.37
N LYS A 41 -0.07 -7.81 1.30
CA LYS A 41 0.60 -8.35 2.51
C LYS A 41 1.15 -7.24 3.40
N ALA A 42 1.69 -6.18 2.83
CA ALA A 42 2.21 -5.05 3.60
C ALA A 42 1.07 -4.27 4.27
N LEU A 43 -0.07 -4.08 3.59
CA LEU A 43 -1.27 -3.45 4.17
C LEU A 43 -1.92 -4.31 5.27
N GLU A 44 -1.92 -5.63 5.14
CA GLU A 44 -2.40 -6.54 6.18
C GLU A 44 -1.58 -6.41 7.47
N ARG A 45 -0.27 -6.13 7.35
CA ARG A 45 0.64 -5.93 8.50
C ARG A 45 0.61 -4.50 9.04
N CYS A 46 0.45 -3.52 8.15
CA CYS A 46 0.43 -2.10 8.48
C CYS A 46 -0.79 -1.45 7.78
N PRO A 47 -1.98 -1.53 8.38
CA PRO A 47 -3.18 -0.91 7.82
C PRO A 47 -3.18 0.62 7.97
N GLU A 48 -2.24 1.17 8.76
CA GLU A 48 -2.14 2.60 9.07
C GLU A 48 -1.11 3.34 8.22
N VAL A 49 -0.68 2.78 7.09
CA VAL A 49 0.24 3.48 6.18
C VAL A 49 -0.34 4.82 5.73
N GLU A 50 0.49 5.85 5.82
CA GLU A 50 0.07 7.21 5.47
C GLU A 50 0.61 7.68 4.12
N SER A 51 1.56 6.93 3.54
CA SER A 51 2.19 7.24 2.26
C SER A 51 2.62 6.00 1.47
N THR A 52 2.76 6.20 0.16
CA THR A 52 3.29 5.20 -0.77
C THR A 52 4.71 4.77 -0.42
N GLU A 53 5.56 5.72 -0.02
CA GLU A 53 6.95 5.43 0.38
C GLU A 53 6.98 4.53 1.62
N GLU A 54 6.15 4.81 2.62
CA GLU A 54 6.07 4.00 3.83
C GLU A 54 5.65 2.56 3.50
N LEU A 55 4.63 2.39 2.66
CA LEU A 55 4.17 1.08 2.20
C LEU A 55 5.28 0.33 1.44
N LEU A 56 5.97 0.99 0.51
CA LEU A 56 7.09 0.40 -0.23
C LEU A 56 8.25 0.00 0.70
N ASN A 57 8.58 0.83 1.68
CA ASN A 57 9.60 0.53 2.69
C ASN A 57 9.24 -0.73 3.49
N GLN A 58 7.96 -0.93 3.85
CA GLN A 58 7.52 -2.17 4.52
C GLN A 58 7.69 -3.39 3.61
N ILE A 59 7.30 -3.27 2.34
CA ILE A 59 7.46 -4.34 1.33
C ILE A 59 8.93 -4.74 1.20
N TYR A 60 9.84 -3.77 1.05
CA TYR A 60 11.27 -4.03 0.91
C TYR A 60 11.90 -4.59 2.19
N LYS A 61 11.45 -4.16 3.38
CA LYS A 61 11.91 -4.74 4.65
C LYS A 61 11.59 -6.22 4.73
N GLU A 62 10.39 -6.63 4.32
CA GLU A 62 9.98 -8.04 4.32
C GLU A 62 10.78 -8.87 3.30
N TYR A 63 10.99 -8.34 2.09
CA TYR A 63 11.72 -9.05 1.04
C TYR A 63 13.23 -9.14 1.29
N ARG A 64 13.84 -8.14 1.95
CA ARG A 64 15.28 -8.15 2.27
C ARG A 64 15.64 -9.12 3.41
N LEU A 65 14.65 -9.56 4.19
CA LEU A 65 14.82 -10.49 5.32
C LEU A 65 14.54 -11.96 4.94
N ARG A 66 14.35 -12.26 3.66
CA ARG A 66 14.25 -13.62 3.12
C ARG A 66 15.44 -13.92 2.23
#